data_AF-A0A2N2JHT6-F1
#
_entry.id   AF-A0A2N2JHT6-F1
#
_cell.length_a   1.000
_cell.length_b   1.000
_cell.length_c   1.000
_cell.angle_alpha   90.00
_cell.angle_beta   90.00
_cell.angle_gamma   90.00
#
_symmetry.space_group_name_H-M   'P 1'
#
loop_
_entity.id
_entity.type
_entity.pdbx_description
1 polymer ?
#
loop_
_entity_poly.entity_id
_entity_poly.type
_entity_poly.pdbx_seq_one_letter_code
_entity_poly.pdbx_strand_id
1 'polypeptide(L)'
;MAGIDDDVLLGDLLGDTALDLELEARFQELEQRAALDEAYARLAEAERRARASARGTEPPPSATADDPLKDLKAAFEAKPEAQTTEYLLVLCPSASCGRKNRLDRARALTAEPRCGACGAALVFTR
;
A
#
# COMPACT_ATOMS: atom_id res chain seq x y z
N MET A 1 -31.20 12.21 -51.64
CA MET A 1 -30.07 13.14 -51.39
C MET A 1 -29.78 13.09 -49.91
N ALA A 2 -28.74 12.35 -49.52
CA ALA A 2 -28.26 12.33 -48.14
C ALA A 2 -27.23 13.46 -48.03
N GLY A 3 -27.62 14.57 -47.41
CA GLY A 3 -26.67 15.52 -46.84
C GLY A 3 -26.38 15.03 -45.44
N ILE A 4 -25.17 14.54 -45.20
CA ILE A 4 -24.68 14.32 -43.84
C ILE A 4 -24.01 15.65 -43.49
N ASP A 5 -24.55 16.33 -42.48
CA ASP A 5 -24.05 17.59 -41.97
C ASP A 5 -22.62 17.39 -41.41
N ASP A 6 -21.61 17.86 -42.16
CA ASP A 6 -20.19 17.82 -41.80
C ASP A 6 -19.85 18.62 -40.52
N ASP A 7 -20.77 19.43 -39.99
CA ASP A 7 -20.57 20.25 -38.80
C ASP A 7 -20.66 19.48 -37.46
N VAL A 8 -21.22 18.27 -37.45
CA VAL A 8 -21.34 17.46 -36.21
C VAL A 8 -20.07 16.65 -35.92
N LEU A 9 -19.21 16.43 -36.92
CA LEU A 9 -17.97 15.65 -36.78
C LEU A 9 -16.77 16.45 -36.26
N LEU A 10 -16.77 17.79 -36.37
CA LEU A 10 -15.68 18.62 -35.86
C LEU A 10 -15.77 18.92 -34.35
N GLY A 11 -16.96 18.84 -33.76
CA GLY A 11 -17.16 19.11 -32.32
C GLY A 11 -16.58 18.02 -31.40
N ASP A 12 -16.60 16.77 -31.84
CA ASP A 12 -16.11 15.62 -31.06
C ASP A 12 -14.56 15.54 -31.04
N LEU A 13 -13.90 15.93 -32.15
CA LEU A 13 -12.44 15.94 -32.27
C LEU A 13 -11.75 17.05 -31.44
N LEU A 14 -12.44 18.15 -31.13
CA LEU A 14 -11.90 19.23 -30.29
C LEU A 14 -12.11 18.97 -28.79
N GLY A 15 -13.12 18.19 -28.40
CA GLY A 15 -13.37 17.79 -27.01
C GLY A 15 -12.27 16.88 -26.46
N ASP A 16 -11.78 15.94 -27.27
CA ASP A 16 -10.70 15.02 -26.89
C ASP A 16 -9.37 15.76 -26.67
N THR A 17 -9.04 16.75 -27.50
CA THR A 17 -7.80 17.52 -27.34
C THR A 17 -7.78 18.42 -26.10
N ALA A 18 -8.93 18.92 -25.65
CA ALA A 18 -9.01 19.71 -24.43
C ALA A 18 -8.80 18.84 -23.18
N LEU A 19 -9.34 17.62 -23.18
CA LEU A 19 -9.14 16.63 -22.12
C LEU A 19 -7.66 16.19 -22.04
N ASP A 20 -7.02 15.98 -23.19
CA ASP A 20 -5.60 15.61 -23.26
C ASP A 20 -4.70 16.72 -22.71
N LEU A 21 -4.99 17.99 -23.01
CA LEU A 21 -4.24 19.13 -22.46
C LEU A 21 -4.40 19.27 -20.94
N GLU A 22 -5.60 19.04 -20.41
CA GLU A 22 -5.82 19.04 -18.95
C GLU A 22 -5.10 17.88 -18.26
N LEU A 23 -5.06 16.73 -18.91
CA LEU A 23 -4.38 15.55 -18.39
C LEU A 23 -2.86 15.74 -18.38
N GLU A 24 -2.29 16.29 -19.46
CA GLU A 24 -0.87 16.65 -19.54
C GLU A 24 -0.48 17.67 -18.46
N ALA A 25 -1.31 18.69 -18.23
CA ALA A 25 -1.07 19.67 -17.18
C ALA A 25 -1.03 19.03 -15.78
N ARG A 26 -1.92 18.07 -15.51
CA ARG A 26 -1.91 17.32 -14.25
C ARG A 26 -0.69 16.42 -14.09
N PHE A 27 -0.22 15.79 -15.17
CA PHE A 27 1.01 15.02 -15.13
C PHE A 27 2.21 15.92 -14.80
N GLN A 28 2.31 17.08 -15.43
CA GLN A 28 3.36 18.05 -15.14
C GLN A 28 3.32 18.54 -13.69
N GLU A 29 2.14 18.80 -13.13
CA GLU A 29 1.98 19.18 -11.73
C GLU A 29 2.47 18.07 -10.77
N LEU A 30 2.14 16.82 -11.07
CA LEU A 30 2.58 15.66 -10.27
C LEU A 30 4.10 15.45 -10.34
N GLU A 31 4.70 15.59 -11.52
CA GLU A 31 6.16 15.49 -11.69
C GLU A 31 6.89 16.58 -10.91
N GLN A 32 6.41 17.83 -10.97
CA GLN A 32 6.98 18.93 -10.19
C GLN A 32 6.90 18.67 -8.68
N ARG A 33 5.77 18.12 -8.23
CA ARG A 33 5.58 17.76 -6.82
C ARG A 33 6.50 16.63 -6.39
N ALA A 34 6.64 15.58 -7.20
CA ALA A 34 7.56 14.48 -6.93
C ALA A 34 9.02 14.96 -6.85
N ALA A 35 9.42 15.88 -7.73
CA ALA A 35 10.76 16.48 -7.69
C ALA A 35 11.01 17.27 -6.40
N LEU A 36 10.02 18.02 -5.91
CA LEU A 36 10.11 18.72 -4.62
C LEU A 36 10.21 17.74 -3.45
N ASP A 37 9.39 16.69 -3.43
CA ASP A 37 9.41 15.68 -2.38
C ASP A 37 10.76 14.95 -2.33
N GLU A 38 11.36 14.63 -3.49
CA GLU A 38 12.69 14.05 -3.57
C GLU A 38 13.76 15.00 -3.03
N ALA A 39 13.68 16.29 -3.35
CA ALA A 39 14.60 17.31 -2.81
C ALA A 39 14.51 17.41 -1.28
N TYR A 40 13.29 17.39 -0.72
CA TYR A 40 13.07 17.37 0.73
C TYR A 40 13.61 16.10 1.38
N ALA A 41 13.41 14.93 0.76
CA ALA A 41 13.94 13.67 1.27
C ALA A 41 15.47 13.67 1.32
N ARG A 42 16.14 14.18 0.27
CA ARG A 42 17.60 14.33 0.22
C ARG A 42 18.11 15.28 1.30
N LEU A 43 17.44 16.40 1.54
CA LEU A 43 17.79 17.33 2.62
C LEU A 43 17.65 16.68 4.01
N ALA A 44 16.55 15.97 4.25
CA ALA A 44 16.32 15.27 5.51
C ALA A 44 17.35 14.14 5.75
N GLU A 45 17.80 13.47 4.70
CA GLU A 45 18.88 12.49 4.80
C GLU A 45 20.23 13.13 5.11
N ALA A 46 20.58 14.23 4.42
CA ALA A 46 21.80 14.98 4.67
C ALA A 46 21.85 15.50 6.12
N GLU A 47 20.74 16.02 6.63
CA GLU A 47 20.65 16.48 8.02
C GLU A 47 20.81 15.33 9.03
N ARG A 48 20.21 14.17 8.78
CA ARG A 48 20.41 12.98 9.61
C ARG A 48 21.88 12.54 9.64
N ARG A 49 22.55 12.53 8.49
CA ARG A 49 23.99 12.21 8.42
C ARG A 49 24.85 13.25 9.14
N ALA A 50 24.53 14.54 9.00
CA ALA A 50 25.25 15.61 9.70
C ALA A 50 25.08 15.50 11.22
N ARG A 51 23.86 15.22 11.71
CA ARG A 51 23.58 14.98 13.13
C ARG A 51 24.29 13.73 13.67
N ALA A 52 24.36 12.67 12.88
CA ALA A 52 25.10 11.46 13.23
C ALA A 52 26.62 11.71 13.31
N SER A 53 27.16 12.57 12.44
CA SER A 53 28.57 12.97 12.45
C SER A 53 28.92 13.90 13.61
N ALA A 54 28.01 14.81 13.98
CA ALA A 54 28.20 15.75 15.10
C ALA A 54 28.14 15.08 16.48
N ARG A 55 27.45 13.94 16.60
CA ARG A 55 27.56 13.06 17.77
C ARG A 55 28.79 12.19 17.58
N GLY A 56 29.96 12.74 17.90
CA GLY A 56 31.24 12.05 17.80
C GLY A 56 31.12 10.58 18.21
N THR A 57 31.55 9.69 17.31
CA THR A 57 31.75 8.28 17.59
C THR A 57 32.80 8.16 18.69
N GLU A 58 32.36 8.11 19.95
CA GLU A 58 33.14 7.40 20.95
C GLU A 58 33.31 5.96 20.44
N PRO A 59 34.55 5.46 20.30
CA PRO A 59 34.75 4.06 19.98
C PRO A 59 34.08 3.25 21.09
N PRO A 60 33.28 2.22 20.75
CA PRO A 60 32.63 1.41 21.78
C PRO A 60 33.71 0.84 22.71
N PRO A 61 33.50 0.84 24.04
CA PRO A 61 34.45 0.22 24.94
C PRO A 61 34.63 -1.24 24.54
N SER A 62 35.90 -1.59 24.31
CA SER A 62 36.47 -2.94 24.19
C SER A 62 35.52 -4.06 24.62
N ALA A 63 35.14 -4.88 23.64
CA ALA A 63 34.25 -6.04 23.77
C ALA A 63 34.83 -7.12 24.69
N THR A 64 34.64 -6.96 26.00
CA THR A 64 34.72 -8.04 26.99
C THR A 64 33.65 -7.81 28.06
N ALA A 65 32.40 -7.88 27.65
CA ALA A 65 31.26 -8.04 28.54
C ALA A 65 30.18 -8.73 27.71
N ASP A 66 29.61 -9.80 28.24
CA ASP A 66 28.57 -10.61 27.60
C ASP A 66 27.60 -9.74 26.82
N ASP A 67 27.63 -9.90 25.49
CA ASP A 67 26.86 -9.09 24.56
C ASP A 67 25.36 -9.40 24.73
N PRO A 68 24.56 -8.51 25.36
CA PRO A 68 23.14 -8.76 25.58
C PRO A 68 22.36 -8.79 24.25
N LEU A 69 22.98 -8.39 23.13
CA LEU A 69 22.39 -8.47 21.80
C LEU A 69 22.51 -9.86 21.19
N LYS A 70 23.41 -10.73 21.66
CA LYS A 70 23.49 -12.12 21.17
C LYS A 70 22.22 -12.88 21.51
N ASP A 71 21.70 -12.72 22.72
CA ASP A 71 20.46 -13.37 23.16
C ASP A 71 19.25 -12.84 22.38
N LEU A 72 19.22 -11.54 22.07
CA LEU A 72 18.18 -10.96 21.22
C LEU A 72 18.28 -11.49 19.79
N LYS A 73 19.48 -11.59 19.22
CA LYS A 73 19.69 -12.10 17.87
C LYS A 73 19.29 -13.58 17.75
N ALA A 74 19.65 -14.40 18.74
CA ALA A 74 19.20 -15.79 18.84
C ALA A 74 17.66 -15.88 18.98
N ALA A 75 17.03 -14.97 19.72
CA ALA A 75 15.57 -14.92 19.83
C ALA A 75 14.86 -14.49 18.53
N PHE A 76 15.53 -13.74 17.64
CA PHE A 76 15.00 -13.41 16.31
C PHE A 76 15.26 -14.52 15.29
N GLU A 77 16.41 -15.19 15.34
CA GLU A 77 16.75 -16.32 14.46
C GLU A 77 15.97 -17.60 14.81
N ALA A 78 15.60 -17.79 16.08
CA ALA A 78 14.77 -18.91 16.54
C ALA A 78 13.26 -18.69 16.32
N LYS A 79 12.83 -17.58 15.72
CA LYS A 79 11.42 -17.44 15.35
C LYS A 79 11.13 -18.39 14.18
N PRO A 80 10.20 -19.34 14.33
CA PRO A 80 9.75 -20.10 13.17
C PRO A 80 9.27 -19.10 12.13
N GLU A 81 9.70 -19.31 10.88
CA GLU A 81 9.33 -18.48 9.73
C GLU A 81 7.88 -18.05 9.89
N ALA A 82 7.67 -16.74 9.99
CA ALA A 82 6.35 -16.18 10.24
C ALA A 82 5.44 -16.67 9.11
N GLN A 83 4.62 -17.69 9.37
CA GLN A 83 3.69 -18.23 8.40
C GLN A 83 2.82 -17.06 7.98
N THR A 84 3.03 -16.59 6.75
CA THR A 84 2.26 -15.52 6.16
C THR A 84 0.84 -16.03 6.04
N THR A 85 0.04 -15.76 7.07
CA THR A 85 -1.36 -16.17 7.09
C THR A 85 -2.06 -15.30 6.06
N GLU A 86 -2.47 -15.90 4.97
CA GLU A 86 -3.23 -15.19 3.94
C GLU A 86 -4.66 -15.00 4.42
N TYR A 87 -5.16 -13.77 4.35
CA TYR A 87 -6.51 -13.42 4.77
C TYR A 87 -7.38 -13.05 3.59
N LEU A 88 -8.62 -13.55 3.59
CA LEU A 88 -9.68 -13.18 2.67
C LEU A 88 -10.63 -12.20 3.36
N LEU A 89 -11.02 -11.15 2.65
CA LEU A 89 -12.08 -10.24 3.08
C LEU A 89 -13.38 -10.61 2.37
N VAL A 90 -14.41 -10.95 3.15
CA VAL A 90 -15.69 -11.44 2.65
C VAL A 90 -16.83 -10.58 3.18
N LEU A 91 -17.69 -10.12 2.28
CA LEU A 91 -18.91 -9.42 2.67
C LEU A 91 -19.97 -10.43 3.10
N CYS A 92 -20.65 -10.14 4.21
CA CYS A 92 -21.77 -10.95 4.64
C CYS A 92 -22.92 -10.84 3.62
N PRO A 93 -23.46 -11.96 3.11
CA PRO A 93 -24.52 -11.95 2.11
C PRO A 93 -25.89 -11.58 2.71
N SER A 94 -26.02 -11.56 4.04
CA SER A 94 -27.26 -11.13 4.68
C SER A 94 -27.52 -9.65 4.39
N ALA A 95 -28.65 -9.38 3.74
CA ALA A 95 -29.08 -8.05 3.31
C ALA A 95 -29.15 -7.03 4.47
N SER A 96 -29.39 -7.50 5.70
CA SER A 96 -29.46 -6.65 6.90
C SER A 96 -28.11 -6.40 7.57
N CYS A 97 -27.04 -7.14 7.20
CA CYS A 97 -25.75 -7.04 7.88
C CYS A 97 -24.69 -6.32 7.05
N GLY A 98 -24.42 -6.79 5.82
CA GLY A 98 -23.43 -6.18 4.91
C GLY A 98 -21.99 -6.03 5.44
N ARG A 99 -21.64 -6.57 6.62
CA ARG A 99 -20.31 -6.40 7.22
C ARG A 99 -19.24 -7.18 6.46
N LYS A 100 -18.04 -6.59 6.40
CA LYS A 100 -16.81 -7.26 5.99
C LYS A 100 -16.32 -8.17 7.12
N ASN A 101 -15.97 -9.40 6.79
CA ASN A 101 -15.40 -10.39 7.68
C ASN A 101 -14.00 -10.74 7.17
N ARG A 102 -13.02 -10.78 8.07
CA ARG A 102 -11.67 -11.23 7.77
C ARG A 102 -11.56 -12.70 8.12
N LEU A 103 -11.24 -13.53 7.14
CA LEU A 103 -11.12 -14.97 7.30
C LEU A 103 -9.73 -15.42 6.90
N ASP A 104 -9.18 -16.38 7.62
CA ASP A 104 -7.99 -17.08 7.19
C ASP A 104 -8.33 -17.94 5.96
N ARG A 105 -7.54 -17.82 4.88
CA ARG A 105 -7.73 -18.56 3.63
C ARG A 105 -7.79 -20.07 3.87
N ALA A 106 -6.96 -20.61 4.76
CA ALA A 106 -6.96 -22.03 5.07
C ALA A 106 -8.27 -22.48 5.75
N ARG A 107 -8.84 -21.63 6.62
CA ARG A 107 -10.12 -21.90 7.28
C ARG A 107 -11.31 -21.75 6.35
N ALA A 108 -11.26 -20.79 5.42
CA ALA A 108 -12.31 -20.57 4.43
C ALA A 108 -12.50 -21.77 3.48
N LEU A 109 -11.46 -22.59 3.28
CA LEU A 109 -11.49 -23.76 2.41
C LEU A 109 -11.93 -25.05 3.12
N THR A 110 -11.89 -25.09 4.46
CA THR A 110 -12.05 -26.33 5.24
C THR A 110 -13.28 -26.33 6.12
N ALA A 111 -13.80 -25.15 6.51
CA ALA A 111 -15.01 -25.00 7.30
C ALA A 111 -16.04 -24.16 6.55
N GLU A 112 -17.30 -24.19 6.98
CA GLU A 112 -18.31 -23.20 6.59
C GLU A 112 -18.17 -21.97 7.50
N PRO A 113 -17.48 -20.88 7.07
CA PRO A 113 -17.34 -19.73 7.92
C PRO A 113 -18.67 -19.00 8.09
N ARG A 114 -18.86 -18.44 9.27
CA ARG A 114 -20.04 -17.64 9.61
C ARG A 114 -19.63 -16.20 9.88
N CYS A 115 -20.54 -15.28 9.60
CA CYS A 115 -20.34 -13.87 9.90
C CYS A 115 -20.25 -13.68 11.41
N GLY A 116 -19.20 -13.00 11.87
CA GLY A 116 -19.01 -12.73 13.31
C GLY A 116 -20.05 -11.77 13.90
N ALA A 117 -20.85 -11.10 13.07
CA ALA A 117 -21.87 -10.14 13.52
C ALA A 117 -23.27 -10.74 13.58
N CYS A 118 -23.74 -11.37 12.49
CA CYS A 118 -25.10 -11.89 12.39
C CYS A 118 -25.18 -13.42 12.38
N GLY A 119 -24.04 -14.12 12.38
CA GLY A 119 -23.99 -15.59 12.37
C GLY A 119 -24.38 -16.26 11.05
N ALA A 120 -24.76 -15.49 10.02
CA ALA A 120 -25.10 -16.03 8.70
C ALA A 120 -23.90 -16.70 8.03
N ALA A 121 -24.14 -17.75 7.24
CA ALA A 121 -23.09 -18.41 6.48
C ALA A 121 -22.45 -17.45 5.46
N LEU A 122 -21.13 -17.43 5.41
CA LEU A 122 -20.35 -16.68 4.42
C LEU A 122 -20.10 -17.61 3.24
N VAL A 123 -20.86 -17.40 2.15
CA VAL A 123 -20.79 -18.21 0.94
C VAL A 123 -19.73 -17.64 0.02
N PHE A 124 -18.81 -18.48 -0.44
CA PHE A 124 -17.88 -18.15 -1.52
C PHE A 124 -18.40 -18.77 -2.81
N THR A 125 -18.78 -17.93 -3.77
CA THR A 125 -18.98 -18.40 -5.15
C THR A 125 -17.59 -18.71 -5.71
N ARG A 126 -17.34 -19.99 -6.02
CA ARG A 126 -16.13 -20.43 -6.74
C ARG A 126 -16.21 -20.06 -8.21
#